data_AF-A0A7X9C9P7-F1
#
_entry.id   AF-A0A7X9C9P7-F1
#
_cell.length_a   1.000
_cell.length_b   1.000
_cell.length_c   1.000
_cell.angle_alpha   90.00
_cell.angle_beta   90.00
_cell.angle_gamma   90.00
#
_symmetry.space_group_name_H-M   'P 1'
#
loop_
_entity.id
_entity.type
_entity.pdbx_description
1 polymer ?
#
loop_
_entity_poly.entity_id
_entity_poly.type
_entity_poly.pdbx_seq_one_letter_code
_entity_poly.pdbx_strand_id
1 'polypeptide(L)'
;MVTTSSEHAEAAAQFATWLGTADEACRIQIEQGQYPASLRGQELTLESPSPTFMQGQSDYWKVAAQIAENTLPQVSWGPNVNVANTAFQDAMSSAVNNGTALSEGLRTVESIVINDMRTVGYEVTGR
;
A
#
# COMPACT_ATOMS: atom_id res chain seq x y z
N MET A 1 -13.64 -1.39 2.40
CA MET A 1 -14.12 -0.96 1.06
C MET A 1 -15.62 -1.21 1.02
N VAL A 2 -16.40 -0.26 0.46
CA VAL A 2 -17.83 -0.45 0.19
C VAL A 2 -17.99 -0.62 -1.31
N THR A 3 -18.56 -1.74 -1.76
CA THR A 3 -18.78 -1.97 -3.19
C THR A 3 -20.03 -1.22 -3.65
N THR A 4 -20.07 -0.81 -4.91
CA THR A 4 -21.20 -0.08 -5.51
C THR A 4 -22.48 -0.92 -5.60
N SER A 5 -22.35 -2.25 -5.52
CA SER A 5 -23.47 -3.20 -5.54
C SER A 5 -23.96 -3.59 -4.13
N SER A 6 -23.48 -2.95 -3.07
CA SER A 6 -23.85 -3.32 -1.70
C SER A 6 -25.27 -2.88 -1.35
N GLU A 7 -26.10 -3.83 -0.90
CA GLU A 7 -27.43 -3.54 -0.33
C GLU A 7 -27.35 -2.89 1.07
N HIS A 8 -26.17 -2.88 1.68
CA HIS A 8 -25.92 -2.35 3.03
C HIS A 8 -24.76 -1.35 3.05
N ALA A 9 -24.69 -0.48 2.03
CA ALA A 9 -23.58 0.45 1.84
C ALA A 9 -23.32 1.34 3.08
N GLU A 10 -24.36 1.83 3.74
CA GLU A 10 -24.23 2.68 4.92
C GLU A 10 -23.62 1.92 6.12
N ALA A 11 -24.16 0.74 6.45
CA ALA A 11 -23.62 -0.09 7.53
C ALA A 11 -22.17 -0.54 7.24
N ALA A 12 -21.86 -0.86 5.98
CA ALA A 12 -20.51 -1.19 5.56
C ALA A 12 -19.54 0.00 5.70
N ALA A 13 -19.99 1.21 5.38
CA ALA A 13 -19.20 2.43 5.57
C ALA A 13 -18.96 2.75 7.05
N GLN A 14 -19.97 2.56 7.90
CA GLN A 14 -19.86 2.71 9.36
C GLN A 14 -18.83 1.71 9.92
N PHE A 15 -18.92 0.44 9.52
CA PHE A 15 -17.95 -0.57 9.94
C PHE A 15 -16.53 -0.24 9.46
N ALA A 16 -16.36 0.17 8.20
CA ALA A 16 -15.04 0.54 7.67
C ALA A 16 -14.45 1.75 8.42
N THR A 17 -15.29 2.72 8.80
CA THR A 17 -14.89 3.87 9.60
C THR A 17 -14.43 3.44 10.99
N TRP A 18 -15.22 2.61 11.68
CA TRP A 18 -14.85 2.07 12.98
C TRP A 18 -13.53 1.31 12.91
N LEU A 19 -13.39 0.41 11.93
CA LEU A 19 -12.18 -0.40 11.73
C LEU A 19 -10.93 0.46 11.53
N GLY A 20 -11.06 1.59 10.82
CA GLY A 20 -9.93 2.48 10.52
C GLY A 20 -9.58 3.47 11.62
N THR A 21 -10.52 3.81 12.52
CA THR A 21 -10.39 5.01 13.38
C THR A 21 -10.71 4.79 14.86
N ALA A 22 -11.45 3.76 15.25
CA ALA A 22 -11.78 3.52 16.65
C ALA A 22 -10.56 3.03 17.44
N ASP A 23 -10.36 3.56 18.65
CA ASP A 23 -9.23 3.16 19.52
C ASP A 23 -9.20 1.64 19.76
N GLU A 24 -10.36 1.00 19.96
CA GLU A 24 -10.46 -0.46 20.11
C GLU A 24 -9.97 -1.21 18.87
N ALA A 25 -10.45 -0.83 17.68
CA ALA A 25 -10.05 -1.44 16.42
C ALA A 25 -8.56 -1.23 16.13
N CYS A 26 -8.01 -0.06 16.50
CA CYS A 26 -6.59 0.23 16.37
C CYS A 26 -5.76 -0.63 17.34
N ARG A 27 -6.20 -0.82 18.58
CA ARG A 27 -5.52 -1.69 19.55
C ARG A 27 -5.46 -3.15 19.06
N ILE A 28 -6.54 -3.66 18.49
CA ILE A 28 -6.57 -5.01 17.88
C ILE A 28 -5.53 -5.10 16.75
N GLN A 29 -5.43 -4.08 15.88
CA GLN A 29 -4.42 -4.03 14.81
C GLN A 29 -3.00 -4.02 15.37
N ILE A 30 -2.73 -3.21 16.40
CA ILE A 30 -1.42 -3.09 17.04
C ILE A 30 -0.99 -4.41 17.68
N GLU A 31 -1.91 -5.12 18.36
CA GLU A 31 -1.65 -6.44 18.93
C GLU A 31 -1.25 -7.47 17.86
N GLN A 32 -1.76 -7.33 16.63
CA GLN A 32 -1.35 -8.12 15.46
C GLN A 32 -0.11 -7.57 14.75
N GLY A 33 0.57 -6.57 15.33
CA GLY A 33 1.77 -5.95 14.79
C GLY A 33 1.53 -5.03 13.59
N GLN A 34 0.28 -4.63 13.33
CA GLN A 34 -0.06 -3.70 12.25
C GLN A 34 0.14 -2.25 12.72
N TYR A 35 0.71 -1.41 11.87
CA TYR A 35 0.79 0.04 12.09
C TYR A 35 -0.51 0.71 11.60
N PRO A 36 -1.35 1.30 12.47
CA PRO A 36 -2.64 1.85 12.06
C PRO A 36 -2.52 3.02 11.09
N ALA A 37 -3.47 3.13 10.18
CA ALA A 37 -3.48 4.22 9.20
C ALA A 37 -3.95 5.57 9.77
N SER A 38 -4.81 5.57 10.79
CA SER A 38 -5.32 6.81 11.41
C SER A 38 -4.27 7.46 12.31
N LEU A 39 -4.23 8.80 12.35
CA LEU A 39 -3.33 9.55 13.24
C LEU A 39 -3.48 9.13 14.70
N ARG A 40 -4.73 8.96 15.16
CA ARG A 40 -5.02 8.47 16.51
C ARG A 40 -4.48 7.05 16.76
N GLY A 41 -4.64 6.14 15.80
CA GLY A 41 -4.07 4.80 15.90
C GLY A 41 -2.54 4.80 15.92
N GLN A 42 -1.91 5.72 15.19
CA GLN A 42 -0.45 5.91 15.20
C GLN A 42 0.04 6.36 16.59
N GLU A 43 -0.64 7.33 17.23
CA GLU A 43 -0.34 7.73 18.61
C GLU A 43 -0.43 6.56 19.58
N LEU A 44 -1.46 5.72 19.46
CA LEU A 44 -1.63 4.53 20.30
C LEU A 44 -0.47 3.54 20.17
N THR A 45 0.22 3.48 19.04
CA THR A 45 1.40 2.62 18.87
C THR A 45 2.54 3.02 19.80
N LEU A 46 2.72 4.32 20.06
CA LEU A 46 3.81 4.85 20.88
C LEU A 46 3.62 4.52 22.38
N GLU A 47 2.39 4.21 22.78
CA GLU A 47 2.01 3.77 24.13
C GLU A 47 1.98 2.24 24.27
N SER A 48 2.16 1.51 23.17
CA SER A 48 2.00 0.06 23.10
C SER A 48 3.33 -0.69 23.16
N PRO A 49 3.35 -1.93 23.66
CA PRO A 49 4.54 -2.78 23.58
C PRO A 49 4.91 -3.05 22.11
N SER A 50 6.18 -3.33 21.84
CA SER A 50 6.62 -3.74 20.51
C SER A 50 5.91 -5.04 20.06
N PRO A 51 5.74 -5.27 18.75
CA PRO A 51 5.11 -6.50 18.27
C PRO A 51 5.82 -7.76 18.77
N THR A 52 5.05 -8.82 19.05
CA THR A 52 5.57 -10.10 19.57
C THR A 52 6.66 -10.73 18.70
N PHE A 53 6.61 -10.54 17.37
CA PHE A 53 7.64 -11.04 16.45
C PHE A 53 8.92 -10.19 16.45
N MET A 54 8.85 -8.97 16.98
CA MET A 54 9.96 -8.01 17.07
C MET A 54 10.45 -7.87 18.51
N GLN A 55 10.41 -8.97 19.28
CA GLN A 55 10.89 -9.00 20.66
C GLN A 55 12.33 -8.47 20.74
N GLY A 56 12.57 -7.56 21.68
CA GLY A 56 13.87 -6.91 21.87
C GLY A 56 14.05 -5.57 21.14
N GLN A 57 13.16 -5.24 20.18
CA GLN A 57 13.18 -3.94 19.50
C GLN A 57 12.24 -2.93 20.17
N SER A 58 12.67 -2.39 21.31
CA SER A 58 11.85 -1.47 22.13
C SER A 58 11.46 -0.16 21.45
N ASP A 59 12.13 0.22 20.37
CA ASP A 59 11.89 1.44 19.60
C ASP A 59 11.10 1.19 18.30
N TYR A 60 10.60 -0.04 18.07
CA TYR A 60 9.92 -0.44 16.84
C TYR A 60 8.88 0.58 16.36
N TRP A 61 7.95 0.98 17.24
CA TRP A 61 6.88 1.91 16.88
C TRP A 61 7.38 3.33 16.63
N LYS A 62 8.48 3.75 17.28
CA LYS A 62 9.12 5.04 17.02
C LYS A 62 9.75 5.06 15.62
N VAL A 63 10.41 3.97 15.23
CA VAL A 63 10.96 3.82 13.87
C VAL A 63 9.84 3.81 12.83
N ALA A 64 8.74 3.08 13.08
CA ALA A 64 7.58 3.08 12.20
C ALA A 64 6.97 4.49 12.03
N ALA A 65 6.83 5.25 13.11
CA ALA A 65 6.36 6.64 13.06
C ALA A 65 7.30 7.54 12.24
N GLN A 66 8.61 7.43 12.43
CA GLN A 66 9.60 8.17 11.63
C GLN A 66 9.52 7.82 10.14
N ILE A 67 9.30 6.54 9.80
CA ILE A 67 9.12 6.13 8.39
C ILE A 67 7.85 6.76 7.81
N ALA A 68 6.74 6.74 8.57
CA ALA A 68 5.48 7.32 8.13
C ALA A 68 5.60 8.84 7.87
N GLU A 69 6.27 9.58 8.77
CA GLU A 69 6.51 11.02 8.62
C GLU A 69 7.36 11.38 7.39
N ASN A 70 8.28 10.51 7.00
CA ASN A 70 9.18 10.72 5.86
C ASN A 70 8.65 10.14 4.53
N THR A 71 7.44 9.60 4.52
CA THR A 71 6.83 9.05 3.29
C THR A 71 6.45 10.20 2.35
N LEU A 72 6.88 10.11 1.09
CA LEU A 72 6.62 11.14 0.07
C LEU A 72 5.10 11.22 -0.24
N PRO A 73 4.44 12.37 0.02
CA PRO A 73 2.99 12.46 -0.15
C PRO A 73 2.55 12.62 -1.61
N GLN A 74 3.45 12.96 -2.54
CA GLN A 74 3.12 13.22 -3.95
C GLN A 74 3.23 12.00 -4.86
N VAL A 75 3.29 10.78 -4.32
CA VAL A 75 3.27 9.55 -5.12
C VAL A 75 1.82 9.20 -5.46
N SER A 76 1.55 8.98 -6.75
CA SER A 76 0.22 8.57 -7.24
C SER A 76 0.32 7.24 -7.98
N TRP A 77 -0.70 6.41 -7.80
CA TRP A 77 -0.87 5.18 -8.56
C TRP A 77 -1.67 5.47 -9.84
N GLY A 78 -1.19 4.96 -10.97
CA GLY A 78 -1.93 5.05 -12.24
C GLY A 78 -3.24 4.26 -12.20
N PRO A 79 -4.21 4.55 -13.08
CA PRO A 79 -5.52 3.91 -13.08
C PRO A 79 -5.46 2.40 -13.39
N ASN A 80 -4.36 1.93 -13.98
CA ASN A 80 -4.09 0.53 -14.28
C ASN A 80 -2.94 -0.05 -13.41
N VAL A 81 -2.82 0.39 -12.15
CA VAL A 81 -1.75 -0.07 -11.22
C VAL A 81 -1.64 -1.60 -11.12
N ASN A 82 -2.74 -2.34 -11.27
CA ASN A 82 -2.71 -3.80 -11.30
C ASN A 82 -1.90 -4.34 -12.47
N VAL A 83 -2.04 -3.75 -13.66
CA VAL A 83 -1.25 -4.08 -14.86
C VAL A 83 0.23 -3.73 -14.62
N ALA A 84 0.49 -2.56 -14.05
CA ALA A 84 1.85 -2.15 -13.69
C ALA A 84 2.51 -3.14 -12.71
N ASN A 85 1.77 -3.60 -11.70
CA ASN A 85 2.26 -4.54 -10.71
C ASN A 85 2.59 -5.92 -11.31
N THR A 86 1.73 -6.45 -12.19
CA THR A 86 2.00 -7.71 -12.90
C THR A 86 3.20 -7.57 -13.83
N ALA A 87 3.25 -6.53 -14.65
CA ALA A 87 4.37 -6.29 -15.56
C ALA A 87 5.70 -6.15 -14.81
N PHE A 88 5.69 -5.46 -13.66
CA PHE A 88 6.87 -5.32 -12.81
C PHE A 88 7.35 -6.67 -12.27
N GLN A 89 6.45 -7.51 -11.76
CA GLN A 89 6.80 -8.84 -11.26
C GLN A 89 7.42 -9.72 -12.36
N ASP A 90 6.85 -9.71 -13.57
CA ASP A 90 7.39 -10.45 -14.71
C ASP A 90 8.78 -9.95 -15.14
N ALA A 91 8.97 -8.62 -15.16
CA ALA A 91 10.25 -8.00 -15.49
C ALA A 91 11.33 -8.36 -14.47
N MET A 92 11.02 -8.31 -13.16
CA MET A 92 11.95 -8.70 -12.10
C MET A 92 12.26 -10.20 -12.14
N SER A 93 11.26 -11.04 -12.40
CA SER A 93 11.45 -12.49 -12.60
C SER A 93 12.38 -12.77 -13.78
N SER A 94 12.20 -12.07 -14.91
CA SER A 94 13.09 -12.20 -16.08
C SER A 94 14.51 -11.73 -15.79
N ALA A 95 14.69 -10.65 -15.02
CA ALA A 95 16.01 -10.18 -14.63
C ALA A 95 16.75 -11.23 -13.79
N VAL A 96 16.06 -11.88 -12.86
CA VAL A 96 16.64 -12.93 -12.00
C VAL A 96 16.92 -14.22 -12.78
N ASN A 97 15.95 -14.69 -13.58
CA ASN A 97 16.02 -16.01 -14.21
C ASN A 97 16.79 -16.02 -15.53
N ASN A 98 16.73 -14.93 -16.29
CA ASN A 98 17.26 -14.85 -17.66
C ASN A 98 18.40 -13.83 -17.79
N GLY A 99 18.74 -13.11 -16.73
CA GLY A 99 19.80 -12.09 -16.75
C GLY A 99 19.44 -10.83 -17.53
N THR A 100 18.15 -10.58 -17.79
CA THR A 100 17.66 -9.34 -18.42
C THR A 100 18.10 -8.13 -17.60
N ALA A 101 18.59 -7.07 -18.26
CA ALA A 101 19.00 -5.86 -17.56
C ALA A 101 17.78 -5.20 -16.88
N LEU A 102 17.93 -4.76 -15.62
CA LEU A 102 16.84 -4.08 -14.90
C LEU A 102 16.30 -2.85 -15.64
N SER A 103 17.18 -2.10 -16.31
CA SER A 103 16.78 -0.94 -17.12
C SER A 103 15.94 -1.33 -18.34
N GLU A 104 16.18 -2.50 -18.92
CA GLU A 104 15.34 -3.07 -19.99
C GLU A 104 14.00 -3.56 -19.45
N GLY A 105 14.01 -4.22 -18.29
CA GLY A 105 12.80 -4.61 -17.56
C GLY A 105 11.90 -3.40 -17.28
N LEU A 106 12.45 -2.30 -16.74
CA LEU A 106 11.68 -1.09 -16.45
C LEU A 106 11.10 -0.43 -17.71
N ARG A 107 11.84 -0.37 -18.82
CA ARG A 107 11.29 0.10 -20.11
C ARG A 107 10.15 -0.79 -20.61
N THR A 108 10.24 -2.09 -20.35
CA THR A 108 9.19 -3.05 -20.70
C THR A 108 7.92 -2.80 -19.88
N VAL A 109 8.07 -2.59 -18.57
CA VAL A 109 6.97 -2.22 -17.67
C VAL A 109 6.29 -0.94 -18.15
N GLU A 110 7.05 0.12 -18.42
CA GLU A 110 6.54 1.39 -18.93
C GLU A 110 5.74 1.20 -20.23
N SER A 111 6.30 0.48 -21.21
CA SER A 111 5.63 0.20 -22.47
C SER A 111 4.30 -0.54 -22.28
N ILE A 112 4.26 -1.57 -21.44
CA ILE A 112 3.03 -2.32 -21.14
C ILE A 112 1.98 -1.41 -20.52
N VAL A 113 2.37 -0.63 -19.50
CA VAL A 113 1.46 0.26 -18.77
C VAL A 113 0.89 1.34 -19.69
N ILE A 114 1.73 1.99 -20.51
CA ILE A 114 1.28 3.02 -21.46
C ILE A 114 0.36 2.44 -22.53
N ASN A 115 0.70 1.28 -23.09
CA ASN A 115 -0.10 0.66 -24.13
C ASN A 115 -1.48 0.21 -23.60
N ASP A 116 -1.53 -0.34 -22.39
CA ASP A 116 -2.78 -0.70 -21.73
C ASP A 116 -3.65 0.53 -21.47
N MET A 117 -3.08 1.62 -20.91
CA MET A 117 -3.78 2.89 -20.71
C MET A 117 -4.38 3.42 -22.01
N ARG A 118 -3.61 3.42 -23.10
CA ARG A 118 -4.10 3.85 -24.43
C ARG A 118 -5.22 2.95 -24.95
N THR A 119 -5.11 1.64 -24.75
CA THR A 119 -6.10 0.66 -25.22
C THR A 119 -7.46 0.88 -24.56
N VAL A 120 -7.47 1.24 -23.28
CA VAL A 120 -8.72 1.52 -22.53
C VAL A 120 -9.16 2.99 -22.62
N GLY A 121 -8.53 3.79 -23.48
CA GLY A 121 -9.00 5.13 -23.86
C GLY A 121 -8.42 6.30 -23.06
N TYR A 122 -7.38 6.09 -22.23
CA TYR A 122 -6.69 7.20 -21.59
C TYR A 122 -5.80 7.97 -22.57
N GLU A 123 -5.83 9.29 -22.48
CA GLU A 123 -4.80 10.14 -23.06
C GLU A 123 -3.54 10.07 -22.21
N VAL A 124 -2.41 9.68 -22.81
CA VAL A 124 -1.13 9.57 -22.11
C VAL A 124 -0.17 10.62 -22.68
N THR A 125 0.07 11.67 -21.91
CA THR A 125 1.01 12.74 -22.24
C THR A 125 2.33 12.55 -21.51
N GLY A 126 3.44 12.43 -22.23
CA GLY A 126 4.76 12.14 -21.67
C GLY A 126 5.46 11.05 -22.48
N ARG A 127 6.79 11.08 -22.50
CA ARG A 127 7.64 10.19 -23.29
C ARG A 127 8.61 9.46 -22.39
#